data_AF-A0A380NXL1-F1
#
_entry.id   AF-A0A380NXL1-F1
#
_cell.length_a   1.000
_cell.length_b   1.000
_cell.length_c   1.000
_cell.angle_alpha   90.00
_cell.angle_beta   90.00
_cell.angle_gamma   90.00
#
_symmetry.space_group_name_H-M   'P 1'
#
loop_
_entity.id
_entity.type
_entity.pdbx_description
1 polymer ?
#
loop_
_entity_poly.entity_id
_entity_poly.type
_entity_poly.pdbx_seq_one_letter_code
_entity_poly.pdbx_strand_id
1 'polypeptide(L)'
;MGILTGWAQTVLYAPAIVASLSAYFAILFNNFFGLSQQWQLLVAILTILFITGINLLDNRVPAAFAVITTSIKLLPIIAVIAYGLFFGKVDALNQSVATVTATPSGGFGMAVLATLFAYDGWATLTNMGGELKNPQKNLPRAIVIGILIVVVAYAGISYGMMRAMPANEIVRLGDNATFGVVTQAFGKLGGRLLTIIILISILGTINGKLMALPRMTFAMAEDGVLPKWLAKVNRFNEPIGSILFLTVTASLLQFTASADWLSNIAVFIIWIFYTATFVGLFILRHRDKQAAQVAEPLQELESIFQCQVIRGCH
;
A
#
# COMPACT_ATOMS: atom_id res chain seq x y z
N MET A 1 14.91 11.64 -10.70
CA MET A 1 13.74 11.40 -9.82
C MET A 1 13.31 9.94 -9.77
N GLY A 2 13.22 9.23 -10.90
CA GLY A 2 12.88 7.78 -10.91
C GLY A 2 13.80 6.92 -10.06
N ILE A 3 15.13 7.03 -10.24
CA ILE A 3 16.12 6.28 -9.45
C ILE A 3 16.01 6.58 -7.94
N LEU A 4 15.86 7.85 -7.55
CA LEU A 4 15.72 8.24 -6.14
C LEU A 4 14.43 7.68 -5.51
N THR A 5 13.32 7.71 -6.25
CA THR A 5 12.05 7.13 -5.81
C THR A 5 12.16 5.62 -5.66
N GLY A 6 12.82 4.95 -6.62
CA GLY A 6 13.12 3.52 -6.53
C GLY A 6 13.97 3.17 -5.32
N TRP A 7 15.04 3.94 -5.08
CA TRP A 7 15.90 3.76 -3.91
C TRP A 7 15.13 3.94 -2.60
N ALA A 8 14.33 5.01 -2.49
CA ALA A 8 13.50 5.26 -1.31
C ALA A 8 12.46 4.14 -1.11
N GLN A 9 11.87 3.65 -2.21
CA GLN A 9 10.94 2.53 -2.18
C GLN A 9 11.61 1.25 -1.69
N THR A 10 12.81 0.93 -2.20
CA THR A 10 13.55 -0.30 -1.88
C THR A 10 14.16 -0.30 -0.48
N VAL A 11 14.76 0.80 -0.05
CA VAL A 11 15.55 0.85 1.19
C VAL A 11 14.72 1.28 2.39
N LEU A 12 13.77 2.20 2.20
CA LEU A 12 13.05 2.82 3.32
C LEU A 12 11.62 2.29 3.40
N TYR A 13 10.83 2.48 2.35
CA TYR A 13 9.39 2.20 2.39
C TYR A 13 9.09 0.70 2.41
N ALA A 14 9.68 -0.10 1.51
CA ALA A 14 9.35 -1.51 1.39
C ALA A 14 9.67 -2.30 2.67
N PRO A 15 10.86 -2.17 3.29
CA PRO A 15 11.16 -2.87 4.52
C PRO A 15 10.28 -2.41 5.69
N ALA A 16 10.07 -1.09 5.85
CA ALA A 16 9.29 -0.55 6.95
C ALA A 16 7.80 -0.91 6.85
N ILE A 17 7.20 -0.89 5.65
CA ILE A 17 5.77 -1.24 5.47
C ILE A 17 5.52 -2.72 5.73
N VAL A 18 6.42 -3.60 5.29
CA VAL A 18 6.33 -5.05 5.55
C VAL A 18 6.55 -5.34 7.04
N ALA A 19 7.55 -4.71 7.65
CA ALA A 19 7.84 -4.85 9.07
C ALA A 19 6.65 -4.42 9.94
N SER A 20 6.05 -3.26 9.62
CA SER A 20 4.87 -2.72 10.29
C SER A 20 3.66 -3.66 10.19
N LEU A 21 3.32 -4.13 8.98
CA LEU A 21 2.19 -5.04 8.77
C LEU A 21 2.35 -6.35 9.56
N SER A 22 3.55 -6.93 9.55
CA SER A 22 3.82 -8.14 10.31
C SER A 22 3.82 -7.92 11.82
N ALA A 23 4.22 -6.73 12.28
CA ALA A 23 4.09 -6.36 13.69
C ALA A 23 2.62 -6.18 14.11
N TYR A 24 1.76 -5.54 13.28
CA TYR A 24 0.32 -5.48 13.54
C TYR A 24 -0.33 -6.87 13.55
N PHE A 25 0.08 -7.76 12.64
CA PHE A 25 -0.35 -9.16 12.68
C PHE A 25 0.00 -9.80 14.03
N ALA A 26 1.24 -9.65 14.49
CA ALA A 26 1.69 -10.24 15.75
C ALA A 26 0.95 -9.69 16.97
N ILE A 27 0.65 -8.39 17.01
CA ILE A 27 -0.16 -7.77 18.08
C ILE A 27 -1.54 -8.44 18.14
N LEU A 28 -2.23 -8.52 17.00
CA LEU A 28 -3.56 -9.11 16.95
C LEU A 28 -3.54 -10.61 17.23
N PHE A 29 -2.51 -11.31 16.75
CA PHE A 29 -2.32 -12.74 16.97
C PHE A 29 -2.12 -13.03 18.46
N ASN A 30 -1.23 -12.29 19.12
CA ASN A 30 -0.99 -12.44 20.55
C ASN A 30 -2.24 -12.14 21.37
N ASN A 31 -2.96 -11.06 21.05
CA ASN A 31 -4.21 -10.71 21.72
C ASN A 31 -5.28 -11.80 21.54
N PHE A 32 -5.37 -12.41 20.35
CA PHE A 32 -6.32 -13.47 20.07
C PHE A 32 -6.03 -14.76 20.84
N PHE A 33 -4.75 -15.15 20.94
CA PHE A 33 -4.31 -16.37 21.63
C PHE A 33 -3.95 -16.17 23.12
N GLY A 34 -4.01 -14.94 23.63
CA GLY A 34 -3.61 -14.61 25.00
C GLY A 34 -2.10 -14.76 25.25
N LEU A 35 -1.28 -14.56 24.23
CA LEU A 35 0.18 -14.65 24.34
C LEU A 35 0.76 -13.37 24.94
N SER A 36 1.80 -13.50 25.75
CA SER A 36 2.51 -12.35 26.32
C SER A 36 3.28 -11.56 25.25
N GLN A 37 3.52 -10.28 25.52
CA GLN A 37 4.15 -9.34 24.59
C GLN A 37 5.54 -9.79 24.09
N GLN A 38 6.28 -10.57 24.88
CA GLN A 38 7.59 -11.10 24.50
C GLN A 38 7.57 -11.95 23.21
N TRP A 39 6.43 -12.56 22.88
CA TRP A 39 6.28 -13.38 21.68
C TRP A 39 6.03 -12.56 20.41
N GLN A 40 5.69 -11.27 20.55
CA GLN A 40 5.28 -10.42 19.44
C GLN A 40 6.35 -10.36 18.34
N LEU A 41 7.61 -10.15 18.71
CA LEU A 41 8.70 -10.08 17.76
C LEU A 41 8.90 -11.41 17.01
N LEU A 42 8.87 -12.52 17.74
CA LEU A 42 9.00 -13.85 17.13
C LEU A 42 7.86 -14.12 16.14
N VAL A 43 6.61 -13.86 16.54
CA VAL A 43 5.43 -14.03 15.67
C VAL A 43 5.55 -13.14 14.44
N ALA A 44 6.00 -11.90 14.58
CA ALA A 44 6.15 -10.97 13.46
C ALA A 44 7.20 -11.47 12.44
N ILE A 45 8.36 -11.96 12.91
CA ILE A 45 9.42 -12.52 12.05
C ILE A 45 8.92 -13.80 11.37
N LEU A 46 8.31 -14.73 12.12
CA LEU A 46 7.76 -15.97 11.58
C LEU A 46 6.68 -15.69 10.51
N THR A 47 5.90 -14.63 10.69
CA THR A 47 4.90 -14.19 9.71
C THR A 47 5.54 -13.78 8.40
N ILE A 48 6.60 -12.95 8.44
CA ILE A 48 7.33 -12.57 7.21
C ILE A 48 7.93 -13.82 6.57
N LEU A 49 8.63 -14.66 7.33
CA LEU A 49 9.28 -15.87 6.81
C LEU A 49 8.28 -16.83 6.15
N PHE A 50 7.10 -16.99 6.76
CA PHE A 50 6.02 -17.80 6.19
C PHE A 50 5.56 -17.26 4.83
N ILE A 51 5.26 -15.96 4.74
CA ILE A 51 4.81 -15.34 3.48
C ILE A 51 5.94 -15.31 2.44
N THR A 52 7.18 -15.08 2.86
CA THR A 52 8.36 -15.19 2.00
C THR A 52 8.45 -16.59 1.41
N GLY A 53 8.26 -17.64 2.22
CA GLY A 53 8.23 -19.02 1.74
C GLY A 53 7.21 -19.22 0.60
N ILE A 54 6.00 -18.66 0.74
CA ILE A 54 4.97 -18.70 -0.31
C ILE A 54 5.44 -17.96 -1.58
N ASN A 55 6.07 -16.78 -1.42
CA ASN A 55 6.54 -15.96 -2.54
C ASN A 55 7.80 -16.49 -3.22
N LEU A 56 8.44 -17.53 -2.67
CA LEU A 56 9.55 -18.25 -3.32
C LEU A 56 9.08 -19.45 -4.14
N LEU A 57 7.77 -19.76 -4.12
CA LEU A 57 7.16 -20.81 -4.95
C LEU A 57 6.79 -20.27 -6.34
N ASP A 58 6.17 -21.12 -7.16
CA ASP A 58 5.57 -20.70 -8.43
C ASP A 58 4.55 -19.58 -8.20
N ASN A 59 4.60 -18.50 -9.01
CA ASN A 59 3.78 -17.29 -8.89
C ASN A 59 2.26 -17.57 -8.79
N ARG A 60 1.77 -18.71 -9.31
CA ARG A 60 0.37 -19.12 -9.17
C ARG A 60 -0.04 -19.29 -7.70
N VAL A 61 0.87 -19.70 -6.82
CA VAL A 61 0.60 -19.94 -5.39
C VAL A 61 0.38 -18.62 -4.63
N PRO A 62 1.32 -17.65 -4.60
CA PRO A 62 1.08 -16.37 -3.95
C PRO A 62 -0.06 -15.60 -4.63
N ALA A 63 -0.25 -15.72 -5.95
CA ALA A 63 -1.40 -15.11 -6.63
C ALA A 63 -2.75 -15.69 -6.15
N ALA A 64 -2.88 -17.02 -6.05
CA ALA A 64 -4.09 -17.66 -5.53
C ALA A 64 -4.33 -17.27 -4.06
N PHE A 65 -3.27 -17.23 -3.25
CA PHE A 65 -3.35 -16.76 -1.86
C PHE A 65 -3.88 -15.31 -1.78
N ALA A 66 -3.40 -14.42 -2.64
CA ALA A 66 -3.89 -13.04 -2.72
C ALA A 66 -5.39 -12.96 -3.07
N VAL A 67 -5.86 -13.76 -4.04
CA VAL A 67 -7.28 -13.76 -4.46
C VAL A 67 -8.18 -14.28 -3.34
N ILE A 68 -7.81 -15.41 -2.71
CA ILE A 68 -8.58 -16.01 -1.61
C ILE A 68 -8.67 -15.04 -0.44
N THR A 69 -7.53 -14.52 0.01
CA THR A 69 -7.51 -13.58 1.14
C THR A 69 -8.28 -12.31 0.83
N THR A 70 -8.16 -11.73 -0.37
CA THR A 70 -8.91 -10.53 -0.78
C THR A 70 -10.42 -10.74 -0.73
N SER A 71 -10.90 -11.91 -1.19
CA SER A 71 -12.33 -12.22 -1.17
C SER A 71 -12.88 -12.32 0.25
N ILE A 72 -12.11 -12.92 1.17
CA ILE A 72 -12.50 -13.09 2.58
C ILE A 72 -12.57 -11.73 3.31
N LYS A 73 -11.67 -10.79 3.00
CA LYS A 73 -11.61 -9.46 3.62
C LYS A 73 -12.85 -8.60 3.40
N LEU A 74 -13.63 -8.87 2.35
CA LEU A 74 -14.83 -8.08 2.05
C LEU A 74 -15.97 -8.34 3.05
N LEU A 75 -16.00 -9.52 3.67
CA LEU A 75 -17.04 -9.92 4.61
C LEU A 75 -17.19 -8.97 5.81
N PRO A 76 -16.13 -8.65 6.58
CA PRO A 76 -16.26 -7.75 7.73
C PRO A 76 -16.61 -6.32 7.31
N ILE A 77 -16.13 -5.87 6.15
CA ILE A 77 -16.47 -4.55 5.59
C ILE A 77 -17.98 -4.47 5.36
N ILE A 78 -18.53 -5.44 4.62
CA ILE A 78 -19.96 -5.49 4.33
C ILE A 78 -20.77 -5.63 5.63
N ALA A 79 -20.31 -6.45 6.57
CA ALA A 79 -21.00 -6.66 7.85
C ALA A 79 -21.11 -5.38 8.69
N VAL A 80 -20.02 -4.61 8.82
CA VAL A 80 -20.01 -3.34 9.56
C VAL A 80 -20.90 -2.29 8.88
N ILE A 81 -20.83 -2.19 7.56
CA ILE A 81 -21.66 -1.26 6.77
C ILE A 81 -23.15 -1.62 6.95
N ALA A 82 -23.51 -2.89 6.75
CA ALA A 82 -24.89 -3.35 6.87
C ALA A 82 -25.42 -3.15 8.30
N TYR A 83 -24.63 -3.49 9.32
CA TYR A 83 -25.04 -3.28 10.70
C TYR A 83 -25.30 -1.80 11.01
N GLY A 84 -24.38 -0.91 10.63
CA GLY A 84 -24.56 0.53 10.82
C GLY A 84 -25.79 1.09 10.09
N LEU A 85 -26.08 0.63 8.87
CA LEU A 85 -27.23 1.08 8.11
C LEU A 85 -28.57 0.64 8.72
N PHE A 86 -28.71 -0.65 9.04
CA PHE A 86 -29.99 -1.24 9.45
C PHE A 86 -30.25 -1.21 10.95
N PHE A 87 -29.20 -1.26 11.78
CA PHE A 87 -29.33 -1.37 13.24
C PHE A 87 -28.70 -0.20 14.01
N GLY A 88 -27.87 0.61 13.34
CA GLY A 88 -27.32 1.83 13.92
C GLY A 88 -28.42 2.83 14.28
N LYS A 89 -28.36 3.36 15.51
CA LYS A 89 -29.36 4.31 16.03
C LYS A 89 -28.81 5.73 16.17
N VAL A 90 -27.50 5.90 16.05
CA VAL A 90 -26.87 7.21 16.19
C VAL A 90 -26.97 7.97 14.88
N ASP A 91 -27.12 9.29 14.93
CA ASP A 91 -27.00 10.13 13.74
C ASP A 91 -25.51 10.30 13.40
N ALA A 92 -25.04 9.60 12.38
CA ALA A 92 -23.63 9.63 11.99
C ALA A 92 -23.19 11.02 11.47
N LEU A 93 -24.07 11.79 10.85
CA LEU A 93 -23.70 13.06 10.23
C LEU A 93 -23.71 14.22 11.22
N ASN A 94 -24.46 14.08 12.32
CA ASN A 94 -24.53 15.08 13.38
C ASN A 94 -23.64 14.73 14.59
N GLN A 95 -22.60 13.93 14.37
CA GLN A 95 -21.63 13.57 15.40
C GLN A 95 -20.35 14.37 15.24
N SER A 96 -19.87 14.90 16.37
CA SER A 96 -18.53 15.46 16.50
C SER A 96 -17.91 14.99 17.80
N VAL A 97 -16.59 14.86 17.82
CA VAL A 97 -15.85 14.72 19.08
C VAL A 97 -15.76 16.13 19.68
N ALA A 98 -16.34 16.32 20.87
CA ALA A 98 -16.42 17.63 21.53
C ALA A 98 -15.03 18.18 21.92
N THR A 99 -14.08 17.27 22.13
CA THR A 99 -12.69 17.59 22.41
C THR A 99 -11.84 16.93 21.34
N VAL A 100 -11.38 17.71 20.35
CA VAL A 100 -10.19 17.30 19.59
C VAL A 100 -9.06 17.38 20.59
N THR A 101 -8.65 16.25 21.16
CA THR A 101 -7.43 16.19 21.95
C THR A 101 -6.28 16.50 20.99
N ALA A 102 -5.95 17.79 20.87
CA ALA A 102 -4.73 18.26 20.25
C ALA A 102 -3.58 17.82 21.17
N THR A 103 -3.29 16.52 21.15
CA THR A 103 -2.07 16.03 21.77
C THR A 103 -0.90 16.57 20.95
N PRO A 104 0.23 16.92 21.58
CA PRO A 104 1.45 17.30 20.88
C PRO A 104 1.93 16.24 19.87
N SER A 105 1.44 15.00 20.00
CA SER A 105 1.79 13.83 19.20
C SER A 105 0.83 13.51 18.04
N GLY A 106 -0.31 14.18 17.87
CA GLY A 106 -1.21 13.82 16.77
C GLY A 106 -2.56 14.51 16.73
N GLY A 107 -2.66 15.57 15.93
CA GLY A 107 -3.93 16.14 15.47
C GLY A 107 -4.28 15.69 14.05
N PHE A 108 -4.74 16.64 13.23
CA PHE A 108 -5.13 16.39 11.83
C PHE A 108 -4.06 15.68 10.99
N GLY A 109 -2.77 16.03 11.15
CA GLY A 109 -1.67 15.43 10.37
C GLY A 109 -1.51 13.93 10.57
N MET A 110 -1.67 13.43 11.80
CA MET A 110 -1.62 11.99 12.09
C MET A 110 -2.85 11.27 11.55
N ALA A 111 -4.02 11.89 11.60
CA ALA A 111 -5.22 11.36 10.97
C ALA A 111 -5.06 11.26 9.45
N VAL A 112 -4.42 12.26 8.82
CA VAL A 112 -4.05 12.21 7.40
C VAL A 112 -3.07 11.07 7.14
N LEU A 113 -2.00 10.91 7.92
CA LEU A 113 -1.04 9.80 7.75
C LEU A 113 -1.69 8.42 7.88
N ALA A 114 -2.55 8.23 8.90
CA ALA A 114 -3.30 7.00 9.07
C ALA A 114 -4.24 6.73 7.87
N THR A 115 -4.86 7.78 7.33
CA THR A 115 -5.70 7.68 6.13
C THR A 115 -4.85 7.32 4.90
N LEU A 116 -3.72 8.00 4.69
CA LEU A 116 -2.81 7.71 3.57
C LEU A 116 -2.25 6.28 3.65
N PHE A 117 -1.97 5.78 4.85
CA PHE A 117 -1.61 4.37 5.08
C PHE A 117 -2.72 3.42 4.64
N ALA A 118 -3.98 3.71 5.00
CA ALA A 118 -5.12 2.88 4.62
C ALA A 118 -5.30 2.78 3.10
N TYR A 119 -5.07 3.90 2.38
CA TYR A 119 -5.16 3.95 0.91
C TYR A 119 -3.87 3.54 0.18
N ASP A 120 -2.80 3.20 0.91
CA ASP A 120 -1.52 2.84 0.32
C ASP A 120 -1.56 1.47 -0.39
N GLY A 121 -0.87 1.37 -1.53
CA GLY A 121 -0.71 0.13 -2.29
C GLY A 121 -1.02 0.23 -3.78
N TRP A 122 -1.78 1.25 -4.20
CA TRP A 122 -2.12 1.46 -5.61
C TRP A 122 -0.87 1.60 -6.51
N ALA A 123 0.16 2.31 -6.02
CA ALA A 123 1.40 2.50 -6.75
C ALA A 123 2.25 1.23 -6.82
N THR A 124 2.17 0.34 -5.81
CA THR A 124 2.94 -0.91 -5.82
C THR A 124 2.54 -1.85 -6.96
N LEU A 125 1.28 -1.76 -7.43
CA LEU A 125 0.80 -2.52 -8.58
C LEU A 125 1.60 -2.24 -9.86
N THR A 126 2.17 -1.03 -10.00
CA THR A 126 2.94 -0.66 -11.20
C THR A 126 4.26 -1.42 -11.30
N ASN A 127 4.80 -1.91 -10.18
CA ASN A 127 6.04 -2.71 -10.17
C ASN A 127 5.86 -4.05 -10.89
N MET A 128 4.64 -4.56 -10.98
CA MET A 128 4.32 -5.80 -11.68
C MET A 128 3.93 -5.55 -13.15
N GLY A 129 4.12 -4.33 -13.66
CA GLY A 129 3.75 -3.91 -15.02
C GLY A 129 4.25 -4.86 -16.12
N GLY A 130 5.45 -5.39 -15.97
CA GLY A 130 6.06 -6.32 -16.94
C GLY A 130 5.40 -7.70 -16.98
N GLU A 131 4.70 -8.11 -15.91
CA GLU A 131 4.03 -9.41 -15.80
C GLU A 131 2.54 -9.35 -16.21
N LEU A 132 1.99 -8.15 -16.37
CA LEU A 132 0.58 -7.93 -16.71
C LEU A 132 0.32 -8.09 -18.21
N LYS A 133 -0.78 -8.77 -18.57
CA LYS A 133 -1.29 -8.78 -19.95
C LYS A 133 -1.77 -7.37 -20.31
N ASN A 134 -1.31 -6.80 -21.43
CA ASN A 134 -1.70 -5.46 -21.91
C ASN A 134 -1.60 -4.36 -20.83
N PRO A 135 -0.41 -4.13 -20.24
CA PRO A 135 -0.26 -3.28 -19.06
C PRO A 135 -0.73 -1.84 -19.31
N GLN A 136 -0.52 -1.31 -20.53
CA GLN A 136 -0.95 0.04 -20.94
C GLN A 136 -2.46 0.28 -20.76
N LYS A 137 -3.30 -0.75 -20.89
CA LYS A 137 -4.76 -0.65 -20.73
C LYS A 137 -5.23 -1.18 -19.38
N ASN A 138 -4.65 -2.29 -18.92
CA ASN A 138 -5.13 -3.00 -17.74
C ASN A 138 -4.62 -2.36 -16.43
N LEU A 139 -3.39 -1.85 -16.41
CA LEU A 139 -2.84 -1.23 -15.20
C LEU A 139 -3.61 0.03 -14.78
N PRO A 140 -3.89 1.02 -15.68
CA PRO A 140 -4.69 2.18 -15.30
C PRO A 140 -6.10 1.82 -14.84
N ARG A 141 -6.75 0.87 -15.53
CA ARG A 141 -8.11 0.41 -15.16
C ARG A 141 -8.13 -0.25 -13.79
N ALA A 142 -7.18 -1.14 -13.51
CA ALA A 142 -7.07 -1.82 -12.23
C ALA A 142 -6.85 -0.82 -11.08
N ILE A 143 -5.98 0.17 -11.29
CA ILE A 143 -5.72 1.23 -10.30
C ILE A 143 -6.98 2.05 -10.03
N VAL A 144 -7.63 2.60 -11.07
CA VAL A 144 -8.79 3.49 -10.90
C VAL A 144 -9.98 2.74 -10.28
N ILE A 145 -10.33 1.57 -10.80
CA ILE A 145 -11.44 0.77 -10.28
C ILE A 145 -11.16 0.33 -8.85
N GLY A 146 -9.93 -0.15 -8.57
CA GLY A 146 -9.52 -0.56 -7.24
C GLY A 146 -9.62 0.58 -6.22
N ILE A 147 -9.10 1.77 -6.56
CA ILE A 147 -9.19 2.95 -5.69
C ILE A 147 -10.64 3.33 -5.42
N LEU A 148 -11.50 3.37 -6.44
CA LEU A 148 -12.91 3.72 -6.26
C LEU A 148 -13.64 2.74 -5.33
N ILE A 149 -13.38 1.44 -5.48
CA ILE A 149 -13.94 0.42 -4.59
C ILE A 149 -13.48 0.65 -3.14
N VAL A 150 -12.19 0.92 -2.93
CA VAL A 150 -11.63 1.17 -1.60
C VAL A 150 -12.21 2.44 -0.97
N VAL A 151 -12.37 3.53 -1.75
CA VAL A 151 -12.99 4.77 -1.28
C VAL A 151 -14.42 4.53 -0.79
N VAL A 152 -15.24 3.84 -1.58
CA VAL A 152 -16.62 3.52 -1.19
C VAL A 152 -16.65 2.62 0.04
N ALA A 153 -15.79 1.60 0.09
CA ALA A 153 -15.71 0.68 1.22
C ALA A 153 -15.32 1.42 2.51
N TYR A 154 -14.28 2.24 2.49
CA TYR A 154 -13.78 2.94 3.67
C TYR A 154 -14.74 4.03 4.14
N ALA A 155 -15.30 4.82 3.23
CA ALA A 155 -16.35 5.78 3.57
C ALA A 155 -17.57 5.06 4.19
N GLY A 156 -17.95 3.92 3.63
CA GLY A 156 -19.01 3.08 4.17
C GLY A 156 -18.72 2.56 5.57
N ILE A 157 -17.50 2.05 5.83
CA ILE A 157 -17.10 1.59 7.16
C ILE A 157 -17.14 2.74 8.17
N SER A 158 -16.55 3.90 7.83
CA SER A 158 -16.57 5.07 8.70
C SER A 158 -18.00 5.49 9.04
N TYR A 159 -18.88 5.57 8.03
CA TYR A 159 -20.28 5.87 8.24
C TYR A 159 -21.00 4.81 9.09
N GLY A 160 -20.78 3.52 8.80
CA GLY A 160 -21.38 2.42 9.53
C GLY A 160 -20.95 2.36 11.01
N MET A 161 -19.68 2.62 11.29
CA MET A 161 -19.14 2.74 12.65
C MET A 161 -19.78 3.91 13.41
N MET A 162 -19.87 5.09 12.78
CA MET A 162 -20.51 6.26 13.39
C MET A 162 -22.02 6.07 13.59
N ARG A 163 -22.70 5.30 12.73
CA ARG A 163 -24.11 4.91 12.96
C ARG A 163 -24.26 3.95 14.13
N ALA A 164 -23.30 3.05 14.32
CA ALA A 164 -23.34 1.99 15.32
C ALA A 164 -23.11 2.50 16.74
N MET A 165 -22.21 3.47 16.95
CA MET A 165 -21.87 3.99 18.27
C MET A 165 -21.40 5.46 18.24
N PRO A 166 -21.51 6.21 19.35
CA PRO A 166 -21.05 7.59 19.43
C PRO A 166 -19.54 7.74 19.20
N ALA A 167 -19.12 8.82 18.54
CA ALA A 167 -17.71 9.09 18.22
C ALA A 167 -16.77 9.05 19.44
N ASN A 168 -17.21 9.54 20.60
CA ASN A 168 -16.42 9.47 21.85
C ASN A 168 -16.14 8.02 22.30
N GLU A 169 -17.08 7.10 22.03
CA GLU A 169 -16.90 5.68 22.33
C GLU A 169 -15.95 5.01 21.35
N ILE A 170 -15.99 5.38 20.07
CA ILE A 170 -15.01 4.92 19.06
C ILE A 170 -13.59 5.32 19.51
N VAL A 171 -13.40 6.59 19.90
CA VAL A 171 -12.10 7.08 20.40
C VAL A 171 -11.67 6.34 21.67
N ARG A 172 -12.59 6.10 22.61
CA ARG A 172 -12.29 5.36 23.85
C ARG A 172 -11.86 3.92 23.58
N LEU A 173 -12.48 3.26 22.60
CA LEU A 173 -12.18 1.87 22.24
C LEU A 173 -10.91 1.73 21.38
N GLY A 174 -10.52 2.78 20.64
CA GLY A 174 -9.35 2.76 19.76
C GLY A 174 -9.40 1.58 18.79
N ASP A 175 -8.33 0.80 18.72
CA ASP A 175 -8.20 -0.39 17.86
C ASP A 175 -9.31 -1.44 18.10
N ASN A 176 -9.92 -1.45 19.28
CA ASN A 176 -10.99 -2.39 19.63
C ASN A 176 -12.39 -1.93 19.18
N ALA A 177 -12.55 -0.75 18.60
CA ALA A 177 -13.86 -0.20 18.23
C ALA A 177 -14.61 -1.13 17.28
N THR A 178 -13.94 -1.59 16.21
CA THR A 178 -14.54 -2.48 15.20
C THR A 178 -14.91 -3.84 15.80
N PHE A 179 -14.06 -4.38 16.68
CA PHE A 179 -14.37 -5.61 17.43
C PHE A 179 -15.59 -5.41 18.33
N GLY A 180 -15.70 -4.25 18.98
CA GLY A 180 -16.84 -3.86 19.80
C GLY A 180 -18.15 -3.86 19.00
N VAL A 181 -18.18 -3.18 17.86
CA VAL A 181 -19.36 -3.12 16.96
C VAL A 181 -19.78 -4.52 16.50
N VAL A 182 -18.83 -5.33 16.02
CA VAL A 182 -19.15 -6.67 15.54
C VAL A 182 -19.57 -7.60 16.68
N THR A 183 -18.99 -7.45 17.88
CA THR A 183 -19.41 -8.22 19.05
C THR A 183 -20.82 -7.84 19.49
N GLN A 184 -21.20 -6.57 19.40
CA GLN A 184 -22.57 -6.13 19.66
C GLN A 184 -23.54 -6.68 18.61
N ALA A 185 -23.14 -6.69 17.34
CA ALA A 185 -23.97 -7.13 16.22
C ALA A 185 -24.17 -8.65 16.14
N PHE A 186 -23.11 -9.43 16.39
CA PHE A 186 -23.05 -10.87 16.11
C PHE A 186 -22.61 -11.71 17.33
N GLY A 187 -22.54 -11.09 18.51
CA GLY A 187 -22.09 -11.72 19.74
C GLY A 187 -20.59 -11.99 19.79
N LYS A 188 -20.15 -12.62 20.89
CA LYS A 188 -18.72 -12.94 21.14
C LYS A 188 -18.10 -13.81 20.03
N LEU A 189 -18.88 -14.70 19.43
CA LEU A 189 -18.42 -15.55 18.33
C LEU A 189 -18.12 -14.71 17.08
N GLY A 190 -19.01 -13.78 16.72
CA GLY A 190 -18.80 -12.87 15.60
C GLY A 190 -17.56 -11.98 15.78
N GLY A 191 -17.34 -11.47 16.99
CA GLY A 191 -16.12 -10.73 17.32
C GLY A 191 -14.85 -11.57 17.10
N ARG A 192 -14.82 -12.83 17.55
CA ARG A 192 -13.67 -13.72 17.33
C ARG A 192 -13.45 -14.05 15.84
N LEU A 193 -14.52 -14.32 15.10
CA LEU A 193 -14.44 -14.57 13.66
C LEU A 193 -13.91 -13.36 12.91
N LEU A 194 -14.32 -12.15 13.30
CA LEU A 194 -13.77 -10.91 12.75
C LEU A 194 -12.26 -10.83 12.95
N THR A 195 -11.75 -11.09 14.16
CA THR A 195 -10.29 -11.07 14.41
C THR A 195 -9.55 -12.06 13.53
N ILE A 196 -10.09 -13.27 13.33
CA ILE A 196 -9.51 -14.26 12.40
C ILE A 196 -9.48 -13.72 10.97
N ILE A 197 -10.57 -13.10 10.50
CA ILE A 197 -10.63 -12.52 9.16
C ILE A 197 -9.63 -11.37 9.01
N ILE A 198 -9.45 -10.53 10.04
CA ILE A 198 -8.44 -9.45 10.04
C ILE A 198 -7.02 -10.04 9.99
N LEU A 199 -6.74 -11.12 10.73
CA LEU A 199 -5.44 -11.80 10.64
C LEU A 199 -5.17 -12.34 9.23
N ILE A 200 -6.15 -13.03 8.62
CA ILE A 200 -6.08 -13.49 7.22
C ILE A 200 -5.91 -12.29 6.28
N SER A 201 -6.56 -11.16 6.59
CA SER A 201 -6.39 -9.92 5.85
C SER A 201 -4.94 -9.50 5.82
N ILE A 202 -4.32 -9.33 6.98
CA ILE A 202 -2.96 -8.81 7.07
C ILE A 202 -1.98 -9.74 6.33
N LEU A 203 -2.13 -11.07 6.45
CA LEU A 203 -1.35 -12.03 5.66
C LEU A 203 -1.49 -11.81 4.15
N GLY A 204 -2.72 -11.61 3.66
CA GLY A 204 -2.97 -11.31 2.26
C GLY A 204 -2.33 -9.99 1.80
N THR A 205 -2.31 -8.98 2.66
CA THR A 205 -1.64 -7.69 2.36
C THR A 205 -0.13 -7.86 2.30
N ILE A 206 0.47 -8.53 3.29
CA ILE A 206 1.91 -8.82 3.29
C ILE A 206 2.29 -9.61 2.03
N ASN A 207 1.48 -10.62 1.65
CA ASN A 207 1.70 -11.38 0.43
C ASN A 207 1.68 -10.50 -0.82
N GLY A 208 0.66 -9.65 -0.99
CA GLY A 208 0.62 -8.72 -2.13
C GLY A 208 1.82 -7.76 -2.19
N LYS A 209 2.29 -7.29 -1.02
CA LYS A 209 3.50 -6.46 -0.92
C LYS A 209 4.77 -7.24 -1.29
N LEU A 210 4.91 -8.49 -0.84
CA LEU A 210 6.05 -9.36 -1.16
C LEU A 210 6.05 -9.83 -2.62
N MET A 211 4.88 -9.93 -3.25
CA MET A 211 4.79 -10.09 -4.70
C MET A 211 5.33 -8.84 -5.38
N ALA A 212 4.79 -7.64 -5.08
CA ALA A 212 5.05 -6.46 -5.90
C ALA A 212 6.37 -5.72 -5.62
N LEU A 213 6.75 -5.54 -4.35
CA LEU A 213 7.87 -4.66 -3.96
C LEU A 213 9.25 -5.15 -4.44
N PRO A 214 9.58 -6.46 -4.37
CA PRO A 214 10.88 -6.95 -4.82
C PRO A 214 11.18 -6.70 -6.31
N ARG A 215 10.15 -6.55 -7.16
CA ARG A 215 10.34 -6.29 -8.60
C ARG A 215 11.04 -4.96 -8.87
N MET A 216 10.80 -3.94 -8.04
CA MET A 216 11.50 -2.66 -8.18
C MET A 216 12.99 -2.81 -7.85
N THR A 217 13.30 -3.50 -6.73
CA THR A 217 14.68 -3.79 -6.32
C THR A 217 15.41 -4.64 -7.37
N PHE A 218 14.71 -5.61 -7.97
CA PHE A 218 15.22 -6.45 -9.04
C PHE A 218 15.57 -5.63 -10.27
N ALA A 219 14.64 -4.79 -10.77
CA ALA A 219 14.87 -3.95 -11.93
C ALA A 219 16.05 -2.97 -11.71
N MET A 220 16.14 -2.35 -10.54
CA MET A 220 17.28 -1.49 -10.20
C MET A 220 18.62 -2.24 -10.14
N ALA A 221 18.61 -3.52 -9.79
CA ALA A 221 19.81 -4.36 -9.80
C ALA A 221 20.20 -4.81 -11.21
N GLU A 222 19.22 -5.07 -12.09
CA GLU A 222 19.47 -5.33 -13.51
C GLU A 222 20.06 -4.09 -14.21
N ASP A 223 19.58 -2.90 -13.89
CA ASP A 223 20.08 -1.62 -14.39
C ASP A 223 21.46 -1.22 -13.81
N GLY A 224 22.04 -2.05 -12.93
CA GLY A 224 23.35 -1.80 -12.32
C GLY A 224 23.37 -0.71 -11.24
N VAL A 225 22.21 -0.22 -10.82
CA VAL A 225 22.07 0.77 -9.73
C VAL A 225 22.26 0.11 -8.36
N LEU A 226 21.83 -1.15 -8.22
CA LEU A 226 21.97 -1.95 -7.00
C LEU A 226 22.89 -3.17 -7.22
N PRO A 227 23.43 -3.79 -6.15
CA PRO A 227 24.28 -4.97 -6.26
C PRO A 227 23.66 -6.11 -7.07
N LYS A 228 24.44 -6.71 -7.98
CA LYS A 228 23.98 -7.74 -8.94
C LYS A 228 23.30 -8.96 -8.31
N TRP A 229 23.63 -9.31 -7.06
CA TRP A 229 23.02 -10.45 -6.39
C TRP A 229 21.51 -10.27 -6.13
N LEU A 230 21.03 -9.01 -6.09
CA LEU A 230 19.61 -8.68 -5.95
C LEU A 230 18.80 -8.99 -7.23
N ALA A 231 19.47 -9.05 -8.38
CA ALA A 231 18.91 -9.48 -9.66
C ALA A 231 18.88 -11.01 -9.83
N LYS A 232 19.24 -11.79 -8.79
CA LYS A 232 19.18 -13.26 -8.86
C LYS A 232 17.73 -13.73 -8.84
N VAL A 233 17.38 -14.60 -9.79
CA VAL A 233 16.10 -15.30 -9.85
C VAL A 233 16.22 -16.77 -9.40
N ASN A 234 15.11 -17.36 -8.97
CA ASN A 234 15.01 -18.79 -8.68
C ASN A 234 14.51 -19.60 -9.90
N ARG A 235 14.28 -20.90 -9.73
CA ARG A 235 13.77 -21.81 -10.78
C ARG A 235 12.38 -21.44 -11.33
N PHE A 236 11.63 -20.60 -10.62
CA PHE A 236 10.30 -20.13 -11.00
C PHE A 236 10.33 -18.72 -11.58
N ASN A 237 11.54 -18.18 -11.87
CA ASN A 237 11.78 -16.81 -12.31
C ASN A 237 11.36 -15.73 -11.28
N GLU A 238 11.20 -16.09 -10.01
CA GLU A 238 10.96 -15.11 -8.95
C GLU A 238 12.28 -14.48 -8.49
N PRO A 239 12.32 -13.15 -8.22
CA PRO A 239 13.54 -12.42 -7.89
C PRO A 239 14.00 -12.70 -6.44
N ILE A 240 14.49 -13.91 -6.19
CA ILE A 240 14.88 -14.42 -4.86
C ILE A 240 15.87 -13.50 -4.14
N GLY A 241 16.83 -12.89 -4.85
CA GLY A 241 17.77 -11.95 -4.23
C GLY A 241 17.06 -10.77 -3.59
N SER A 242 16.14 -10.15 -4.34
CA SER A 242 15.34 -9.01 -3.89
C SER A 242 14.31 -9.39 -2.81
N ILE A 243 13.67 -10.56 -2.92
CA ILE A 243 12.73 -11.08 -1.92
C ILE A 243 13.44 -11.28 -0.57
N LEU A 244 14.62 -11.91 -0.58
CA LEU A 244 15.39 -12.17 0.64
C LEU A 244 15.93 -10.86 1.23
N PHE A 245 16.38 -9.92 0.40
CA PHE A 245 16.78 -8.58 0.87
C PHE A 245 15.65 -7.88 1.61
N LEU A 246 14.45 -7.84 1.03
CA LEU A 246 13.26 -7.26 1.67
C LEU A 246 12.91 -7.98 2.97
N THR A 247 12.97 -9.31 2.96
CA THR A 247 12.67 -10.15 4.14
C THR A 247 13.63 -9.85 5.30
N VAL A 248 14.94 -9.80 5.02
CA VAL A 248 15.98 -9.56 6.02
C VAL A 248 15.88 -8.14 6.57
N THR A 249 15.79 -7.13 5.69
CA THR A 249 15.71 -5.73 6.11
C THR A 249 14.43 -5.44 6.88
N ALA A 250 13.28 -5.99 6.46
CA ALA A 250 12.03 -5.87 7.21
C ALA A 250 12.13 -6.54 8.60
N SER A 251 12.70 -7.75 8.67
CA SER A 251 12.89 -8.45 9.95
C SER A 251 13.81 -7.67 10.89
N LEU A 252 14.88 -7.06 10.39
CA LEU A 252 15.78 -6.22 11.18
C LEU A 252 15.09 -4.96 11.70
N LEU A 253 14.26 -4.31 10.89
CA LEU A 253 13.53 -3.11 11.33
C LEU A 253 12.54 -3.38 12.47
N GLN A 254 12.03 -4.61 12.61
CA GLN A 254 11.15 -4.97 13.73
C GLN A 254 11.83 -4.88 15.10
N PHE A 255 13.16 -4.92 15.17
CA PHE A 255 13.90 -4.73 16.42
C PHE A 255 14.04 -3.25 16.81
N THR A 256 13.76 -2.32 15.89
CA THR A 256 14.15 -0.91 16.04
C THR A 256 13.01 0.00 16.47
N ALA A 257 11.78 -0.28 16.05
CA ALA A 257 10.67 0.65 16.22
C ALA A 257 9.31 -0.07 16.27
N SER A 258 8.29 0.63 16.78
CA SER A 258 6.92 0.13 16.83
C SER A 258 6.27 0.04 15.44
N ALA A 259 5.20 -0.76 15.35
CA ALA A 259 4.43 -0.90 14.12
C ALA A 259 3.94 0.47 13.58
N ASP A 260 3.44 1.33 14.46
CA ASP A 260 2.96 2.68 14.13
C ASP A 260 4.08 3.58 13.63
N TRP A 261 5.25 3.55 14.28
CA TRP A 261 6.37 4.38 13.84
C TRP A 261 6.85 3.98 12.45
N LEU A 262 6.96 2.66 12.21
CA LEU A 262 7.37 2.10 10.92
C LEU A 262 6.38 2.43 9.80
N SER A 263 5.07 2.31 10.03
CA SER A 263 4.07 2.70 9.04
C SER A 263 4.07 4.21 8.78
N ASN A 264 4.11 5.02 9.84
CA ASN A 264 4.09 6.48 9.72
C ASN A 264 5.29 7.00 8.93
N ILE A 265 6.50 6.53 9.24
CA ILE A 265 7.71 6.98 8.54
C ILE A 265 7.73 6.49 7.08
N ALA A 266 7.31 5.24 6.82
CA ALA A 266 7.21 4.68 5.48
C ALA A 266 6.27 5.50 4.60
N VAL A 267 5.06 5.78 5.11
CA VAL A 267 4.02 6.53 4.40
C VAL A 267 4.45 7.97 4.20
N PHE A 268 4.97 8.63 5.23
CA PHE A 268 5.44 10.01 5.11
C PHE A 268 6.51 10.16 4.02
N ILE A 269 7.52 9.29 4.00
CA ILE A 269 8.60 9.32 3.03
C ILE A 269 8.09 9.04 1.61
N ILE A 270 7.34 7.95 1.42
CA ILE A 270 6.94 7.55 0.07
C ILE A 270 6.01 8.58 -0.58
N TRP A 271 5.14 9.23 0.19
CA TRP A 271 4.24 10.27 -0.33
C TRP A 271 4.98 11.55 -0.74
N ILE A 272 6.09 11.90 -0.08
CA ILE A 272 6.98 12.97 -0.54
C ILE A 272 7.56 12.61 -1.91
N PHE A 273 8.06 11.37 -2.08
CA PHE A 273 8.60 10.91 -3.35
C PHE A 273 7.54 10.79 -4.45
N TYR A 274 6.33 10.37 -4.13
CA TYR A 274 5.20 10.38 -5.08
C TYR A 274 4.89 11.80 -5.53
N THR A 275 4.77 12.74 -4.59
CA THR A 275 4.51 14.15 -4.93
C THR A 275 5.62 14.72 -5.80
N ALA A 276 6.89 14.49 -5.45
CA ALA A 276 8.04 14.92 -6.25
C ALA A 276 8.05 14.27 -7.65
N THR A 277 7.64 13.01 -7.77
CA THR A 277 7.52 12.31 -9.05
C THR A 277 6.41 12.91 -9.92
N PHE A 278 5.25 13.21 -9.33
CA PHE A 278 4.16 13.88 -10.04
C PHE A 278 4.56 15.28 -10.51
N VAL A 279 5.16 16.09 -9.63
CA VAL A 279 5.67 17.43 -9.99
C VAL A 279 6.73 17.31 -11.09
N GLY A 280 7.66 16.36 -10.97
CA GLY A 280 8.66 16.08 -12.00
C GLY A 280 8.05 15.72 -13.35
N LEU A 281 6.97 14.93 -13.37
CA LEU A 281 6.24 14.59 -14.59
C LEU A 281 5.57 15.81 -15.22
N PHE A 282 4.99 16.71 -14.43
CA PHE A 282 4.42 17.95 -14.95
C PHE A 282 5.48 18.88 -15.54
N ILE A 283 6.63 19.01 -14.87
CA ILE A 283 7.77 19.77 -15.38
C ILE A 283 8.28 19.16 -16.69
N LEU A 284 8.44 17.84 -16.76
CA LEU A 284 8.89 17.15 -17.96
C LEU A 284 7.91 17.34 -19.12
N ARG A 285 6.60 17.15 -18.88
CA ARG A 285 5.57 17.40 -19.90
C ARG A 285 5.56 18.84 -20.39
N HIS A 286 5.84 19.80 -19.52
CA HIS A 286 5.92 21.20 -19.93
C HIS A 286 7.16 21.47 -20.79
N ARG A 287 8.32 20.88 -20.42
CA ARG A 287 9.55 20.95 -21.20
C ARG A 287 9.46 20.24 -22.55
N ASP A 288 8.87 19.05 -22.61
CA ASP A 288 8.70 18.29 -23.86
C ASP A 288 7.74 19.01 -24.80
N LYS A 289 6.68 19.64 -24.27
CA LYS A 289 5.80 20.52 -25.06
C LYS A 289 6.55 21.73 -25.61
N GLN A 290 7.40 22.37 -24.80
CA GLN A 290 8.24 23.47 -25.26
C GLN A 290 9.25 23.01 -26.31
N ALA A 291 9.90 21.86 -26.13
CA ALA A 291 10.85 21.30 -27.08
C ALA A 291 10.18 20.92 -28.41
N ALA A 292 8.98 20.33 -28.37
CA ALA A 292 8.18 20.05 -29.56
C ALA A 292 7.76 21.35 -30.29
N GLN A 293 7.31 22.37 -29.53
CA GLN A 293 6.95 23.68 -30.07
C GLN A 293 8.13 24.47 -30.66
N VAL A 294 9.36 24.20 -30.23
CA VAL A 294 10.58 24.82 -30.79
C VAL A 294 11.09 24.04 -31.99
N ALA A 295 10.89 22.71 -32.04
CA ALA A 295 11.29 21.87 -33.16
C ALA A 295 10.40 22.05 -34.41
N GLU A 296 9.10 22.29 -34.23
CA GLU A 296 8.12 22.46 -35.32
C GLU A 296 8.43 23.67 -36.24
N PRO A 297 8.73 24.88 -35.72
CA PRO A 297 9.12 26.02 -36.54
C PRO A 297 10.51 25.87 -37.17
N LEU A 298 11.43 25.14 -36.51
CA LEU A 298 12.77 24.90 -37.06
C LEU A 298 12.73 23.93 -38.24
N GLN A 299 11.87 22.91 -38.21
CA GLN A 299 11.62 22.04 -39.37
C GLN A 299 10.96 22.78 -40.53
N GLU A 300 10.00 23.67 -40.26
CA GLU A 300 9.43 24.54 -41.30
C GLU A 300 10.49 25.47 -41.90
N LEU A 301 11.33 26.10 -41.08
CA LEU A 301 12.43 26.94 -41.56
C LEU A 301 13.47 26.15 -42.35
N GLU A 302 13.90 24.96 -41.91
CA GLU A 302 14.80 24.08 -42.67
C GLU A 302 14.19 23.65 -44.01
N SER A 303 12.87 23.38 -44.04
CA SER A 303 12.17 23.06 -45.29
C SER A 303 12.10 24.26 -46.26
N ILE A 304 11.92 25.48 -45.73
CA ILE A 304 11.94 26.73 -46.52
C ILE A 304 13.36 27.00 -47.04
N PHE A 305 14.39 26.84 -46.21
CA PHE A 305 15.79 26.98 -46.60
C PHE A 305 16.21 25.92 -47.63
N GLN A 306 15.81 24.65 -47.48
CA GLN A 306 16.04 23.63 -48.51
C GLN A 306 15.29 23.93 -49.82
N CYS A 307 14.06 24.46 -49.75
CA CYS A 307 13.31 24.82 -50.95
C CYS A 307 13.93 26.03 -51.69
N GLN A 308 14.53 26.98 -50.96
CA GLN A 308 15.24 28.12 -51.56
C GLN A 308 16.62 27.74 -52.10
N VAL A 309 17.37 26.87 -51.44
CA VAL A 309 18.69 26.40 -51.90
C VAL A 309 18.57 25.50 -53.14
N ILE A 310 17.47 24.74 -53.28
CA ILE A 310 17.24 23.86 -54.45
C ILE A 310 16.65 24.63 -55.66
N ARG A 311 16.06 25.82 -55.46
CA ARG A 311 15.50 26.66 -56.55
C ARG A 311 16.37 27.87 -56.94
N GLY A 312 17.59 27.95 -56.44
CA GLY A 312 18.51 29.09 -56.63
C GLY A 312 19.76 28.83 -57.47
N CYS A 313 19.78 27.80 -58.32
CA CYS A 313 20.81 27.61 -59.35
C CYS A 313 20.15 27.45 -60.73
N HIS A 314 19.73 28.57 -61.31
CA HIS A 314 19.62 28.78 -62.76
C HIS A 314 19.74 30.27 -63.07
#